data_AF-A0A1F8QRS5-F1
#
_entry.id   AF-A0A1F8QRS5-F1
#
_cell.length_a   1.000
_cell.length_b   1.000
_cell.length_c   1.000
_cell.angle_alpha   90.00
_cell.angle_beta   90.00
_cell.angle_gamma   90.00
#
_symmetry.space_group_name_H-M   'P 1'
#
loop_
_entity.id
_entity.type
_entity.pdbx_description
1 polymer ?
#
loop_
_entity_poly.entity_id
_entity_poly.type
_entity_poly.pdbx_seq_one_letter_code
_entity_poly.pdbx_strand_id
1 'polypeptide(L)' 'MGYFKFKEGTLYPALHRLEKSGLIVSKWEMLPSGRQRRYYYITDRGRGLLVEKRSHWLDFATAMNLIIQPE' A
#
# COMPACT_ATOMS: atom_id res chain seq x y z
N MET A 1 -4.40 -16.79 2.79
CA MET A 1 -5.24 -15.56 2.83
C MET A 1 -4.60 -14.60 3.82
N GLY A 2 -4.41 -13.33 3.45
CA GLY A 2 -3.86 -12.34 4.36
C GLY A 2 -4.76 -12.10 5.58
N TYR A 3 -4.16 -11.77 6.71
CA TYR A 3 -4.86 -11.50 7.98
C TYR A 3 -5.93 -10.40 7.85
N PHE A 4 -5.76 -9.51 6.87
CA PHE A 4 -6.69 -8.42 6.58
C PHE A 4 -7.63 -8.78 5.41
N LYS A 5 -8.93 -8.86 5.71
CA LYS A 5 -10.00 -8.92 4.70
C LYS A 5 -10.43 -7.51 4.32
N PHE A 6 -9.92 -6.99 3.21
CA PHE A 6 -10.37 -5.70 2.67
C PHE A 6 -11.64 -5.88 1.85
N LYS A 7 -12.64 -5.01 2.06
CA LYS A 7 -13.80 -4.90 1.16
C LYS A 7 -13.37 -4.10 -0.08
N GLU A 8 -13.92 -4.37 -1.26
CA GLU A 8 -13.61 -3.58 -2.47
C GLU A 8 -13.82 -2.07 -2.25
N GLY A 9 -14.81 -1.70 -1.43
CA GLY A 9 -15.11 -0.32 -1.05
C GLY A 9 -14.01 0.39 -0.25
N THR A 10 -13.03 -0.31 0.33
CA THR A 10 -11.90 0.32 1.05
C THR A 10 -10.63 0.45 0.22
N LEU A 11 -10.48 -0.37 -0.83
CA LEU A 11 -9.30 -0.35 -1.70
C LEU A 11 -9.26 0.90 -2.59
N TYR A 12 -10.36 1.21 -3.29
CA TYR A 12 -10.40 2.35 -4.21
C TYR A 12 -10.19 3.70 -3.50
N PRO A 13 -10.80 3.98 -2.33
CA PRO A 13 -10.49 5.19 -1.59
C PRO A 13 -9.02 5.29 -1.15
N ALA A 14 -8.40 4.16 -0.80
CA ALA A 14 -6.98 4.14 -0.43
C ALA A 14 -6.09 4.47 -1.63
N LEU A 15 -6.33 3.84 -2.78
CA LEU A 15 -5.63 4.14 -4.04
C LEU A 15 -5.80 5.59 -4.45
N HIS A 16 -7.02 6.14 -4.36
CA HIS A 16 -7.28 7.53 -4.69
C HIS A 16 -6.51 8.50 -3.77
N ARG A 17 -6.45 8.23 -2.46
CA ARG A 17 -5.65 9.04 -1.54
C ARG A 17 -4.16 8.99 -1.88
N LEU A 18 -3.62 7.79 -2.15
CA LEU A 18 -2.21 7.63 -2.52
C LEU A 18 -1.88 8.36 -3.83
N GLU A 19 -2.77 8.31 -4.82
CA GLU A 19 -2.62 9.00 -6.10
C GLU A 19 -2.70 10.53 -5.91
N LYS A 20 -3.67 11.02 -5.14
CA LYS A 20 -3.79 12.46 -4.80
C LYS A 20 -2.56 12.99 -4.06
N SER A 21 -1.90 12.16 -3.26
CA SER A 21 -0.65 12.49 -2.58
C SER A 21 0.60 12.34 -3.47
N GLY A 22 0.47 11.89 -4.72
CA GLY A 22 1.58 11.68 -5.66
C GLY A 22 2.49 10.50 -5.30
N LEU A 23 2.02 9.57 -4.47
CA LEU A 23 2.77 8.39 -4.02
C LEU A 23 2.64 7.23 -5.01
N ILE A 24 1.56 7.22 -5.78
CA ILE A 24 1.35 6.31 -6.90
C ILE A 24 0.86 7.11 -8.11
N VAL A 25 1.03 6.55 -9.29
CA VAL A 25 0.43 7.03 -10.54
C VAL A 25 -0.40 5.90 -11.14
N SER A 26 -1.39 6.25 -11.95
CA SER A 26 -2.17 5.26 -12.68
C SER A 26 -2.01 5.38 -14.19
N LYS A 27 -2.14 4.25 -14.88
CA LYS A 27 -2.17 4.17 -16.34
C LYS A 27 -3.33 3.29 -16.78
N TRP A 28 -4.04 3.72 -17.81
CA TRP A 28 -5.01 2.88 -18.49
C TRP A 28 -4.29 2.03 -19.52
N GLU A 29 -4.49 0.73 -19.43
CA GLU A 29 -3.93 -0.23 -20.38
C GLU A 29 -5.08 -0.99 -21.03
N MET A 30 -5.01 -1.10 -22.36
CA MET A 30 -5.95 -1.88 -23.14
C MET A 30 -5.49 -3.33 -23.16
N LEU A 31 -6.35 -4.23 -22.69
CA LEU A 31 -6.09 -5.66 -22.80
C LEU A 31 -6.30 -6.13 -24.25
N PRO A 32 -5.67 -7.23 -24.66
CA PRO A 32 -5.93 -7.87 -25.96
C PRO A 32 -7.41 -8.19 -26.20
N SER A 33 -8.18 -8.37 -25.13
CA SER A 33 -9.64 -8.59 -25.17
C SER A 33 -10.48 -7.31 -25.36
N GLY A 34 -9.86 -6.14 -25.55
CA GLY A 34 -10.53 -4.86 -25.72
C GLY A 34 -11.00 -4.19 -24.42
N ARG A 35 -10.91 -4.88 -23.27
CA ARG A 35 -11.26 -4.30 -21.97
C ARG A 35 -10.13 -3.39 -21.46
N GLN A 36 -10.50 -2.22 -20.93
CA GLN A 36 -9.54 -1.34 -20.25
C GLN A 36 -9.36 -1.75 -18.79
N ARG A 37 -8.11 -1.73 -18.32
CA ARG A 37 -7.76 -1.85 -16.90
C ARG A 37 -6.91 -0.68 -16.48
N ARG A 38 -7.18 -0.16 -15.28
CA ARG A 38 -6.35 0.87 -14.65
C ARG A 38 -5.30 0.19 -13.78
N TYR A 39 -4.04 0.32 -14.17
CA TYR A 39 -2.89 -0.16 -13.42
C TYR A 39 -2.32 0.98 -12.58
N TYR A 40 -1.84 0.66 -11.39
CA TYR A 40 -1.23 1.62 -10.48
C TYR A 40 0.23 1.26 -10.26
N TYR A 41 1.08 2.28 -10.28
CA TYR A 41 2.53 2.17 -10.18
C TYR A 41 3.02 3.08 -9.06
N ILE A 42 3.88 2.56 -8.19
CA ILE A 42 4.49 3.37 -7.13
C ILE A 42 5.49 4.38 -7.74
N THR A 43 5.46 5.62 -7.27
CA THR A 43 6.43 6.65 -7.67
C THR A 43 7.70 6.57 -6.83
N ASP A 44 8.76 7.26 -7.23
CA ASP A 44 9.98 7.34 -6.41
C ASP A 44 9.72 7.98 -5.04
N ARG A 45 8.87 9.02 -5.01
CA ARG A 45 8.37 9.61 -3.76
C ARG A 45 7.61 8.59 -2.92
N GLY A 46 6.76 7.79 -3.55
CA GLY A 46 6.03 6.70 -2.90
C GLY A 46 6.95 5.65 -2.30
N ARG A 47 8.02 5.27 -3.01
CA ARG A 47 9.05 4.35 -2.52
C ARG A 47 9.78 4.92 -1.31
N GLY A 48 10.18 6.19 -1.35
CA GLY A 48 10.83 6.87 -0.21
C GLY A 48 9.95 6.82 1.05
N LEU A 49 8.68 7.23 0.93
CA LEU A 49 7.75 7.18 2.07
C LEU A 49 7.48 5.74 2.55
N LEU A 50 7.41 4.77 1.63
CA LEU A 50 7.23 3.36 2.00
C LEU A 50 8.39 2.86 2.86
N VAL A 51 9.64 3.22 2.53
CA VAL A 51 10.81 2.85 3.34
C VAL A 51 10.70 3.45 4.74
N GLU A 52 10.40 4.74 4.86
CA GLU A 52 10.24 5.42 6.15
C GLU A 52 9.13 4.76 6.99
N LYS A 53 7.92 4.59 6.42
CA LYS A 53 6.79 3.99 7.11
C LYS A 53 7.07 2.55 7.53
N ARG A 54 7.80 1.79 6.70
CA ARG A 54 8.21 0.42 7.04
C ARG A 54 9.18 0.41 8.20
N SER A 55 10.15 1.31 8.24
CA SER A 55 11.09 1.42 9.37
C SER A 55 10.33 1.68 10.67
N HIS A 56 9.47 2.70 10.69
CA HIS A 56 8.68 3.03 11.89
C HIS A 56 7.77 1.88 12.35
N TRP A 57 7.18 1.14 11.40
CA TRP A 57 6.38 -0.03 11.74
C TRP A 57 7.23 -1.14 12.38
N LEU A 58 8.42 -1.40 11.86
CA LEU A 58 9.32 -2.41 12.42
C LEU A 58 9.80 -2.03 13.82
N ASP A 59 10.12 -0.75 14.03
CA ASP A 59 10.52 -0.24 15.35
C ASP A 59 9.37 -0.42 16.37
N PHE A 60 8.16 -0.03 15.97
CA PHE A 60 6.97 -0.21 16.79
C PHE A 60 6.69 -1.68 17.10
N ALA A 61 6.72 -2.56 16.08
CA ALA A 61 6.48 -3.97 16.26
C ALA A 61 7.53 -4.64 17.15
N THR A 62 8.81 -4.23 17.01
CA THR A 62 9.90 -4.69 17.89
C THR A 62 9.63 -4.30 19.33
N ALA A 63 9.29 -3.04 19.60
CA ALA A 63 8.98 -2.57 20.94
C ALA A 63 7.80 -3.33 21.56
N MET A 64 6.73 -3.57 20.79
CA MET A 64 5.58 -4.35 21.24
C MET A 64 5.95 -5.80 21.56
N ASN A 65 6.81 -6.43 20.74
CA ASN A 65 7.24 -7.81 20.97
C ASN A 65 8.05 -7.95 22.26
N LEU A 66 8.86 -6.94 22.63
CA LEU A 66 9.59 -6.93 23.90
C LEU A 66 8.67 -6.90 25.13
N ILE A 67 7.49 -6.30 25.01
CA ILE A 67 6.51 -6.21 26.10
C ILE A 67 5.69 -7.51 26.24
N ILE A 68 5.39 -8.18 25.12
CA ILE A 68 4.45 -9.30 25.08
C ILE A 68 5.14 -10.66 25.31
N GLN A 69 6.47 -10.74 25.19
CA GLN A 69 7.19 -11.99 25.48
C GLN A 69 7.23 -12.25 27.00
N PRO A 70 6.69 -13.39 27.47
CA PRO A 70 6.91 -13.82 28.85
C PRO A 70 8.40 -14.17 29.03
N GLU A 71 8.91 -13.94 30.24
CA GLU A 71 10.27 -14.36 30.64
C GLU A 71 10.49 -15.88 30.49
#